data_AF-A0A2N7VTZ0-F1
#
_entry.id   AF-A0A2N7VTZ0-F1
#
_cell.length_a   1.000
_cell.length_b   1.000
_cell.length_c   1.000
_cell.angle_alpha   90.00
_cell.angle_beta   90.00
_cell.angle_gamma   90.00
#
_symmetry.space_group_name_H-M   'P 1'
#
loop_
_entity.id
_entity.type
_entity.pdbx_description
1 polymer ?
#
loop_
_entity_poly.entity_id
_entity_poly.type
_entity_poly.pdbx_seq_one_letter_code
_entity_poly.pdbx_strand_id
1 'polypeptide(L)'
;MSNESVTRAHELTRTLLAALDAGDFAFAADLADQRSPLLMSLEREQTDADLALIREIIAMNATIMNKASTARDAVADHHGEARQRVSAAQQYLAAGQMR
;
A
#
# COMPACT_ATOMS: atom_id res chain seq x y z
N MET A 1 1.22 27.46 8.63
CA MET A 1 0.93 26.50 7.55
C MET A 1 1.59 25.12 7.77
N SER A 2 2.77 25.01 8.41
CA SER A 2 3.44 23.71 8.67
C SER A 2 2.57 22.69 9.43
N ASN A 3 1.89 23.13 10.49
CA ASN A 3 1.11 22.24 11.37
C ASN A 3 -0.08 21.54 10.68
N GLU A 4 -0.80 22.23 9.79
CA GLU A 4 -1.91 21.63 9.03
C GLU A 4 -1.42 20.59 8.02
N SER A 5 -0.27 20.81 7.39
CA SER A 5 0.33 19.87 6.43
C SER A 5 0.77 18.57 7.12
N VAL A 6 1.45 18.68 8.26
CA VAL A 6 1.88 17.52 9.07
C VAL A 6 0.68 16.74 9.60
N THR A 7 -0.31 17.45 10.16
CA THR A 7 -1.53 16.83 10.68
C THR A 7 -2.26 16.06 9.59
N ARG A 8 -2.42 16.67 8.41
CA ARG A 8 -3.07 16.00 7.28
C ARG A 8 -2.26 14.80 6.77
N ALA A 9 -0.95 14.92 6.68
CA ALA A 9 -0.09 13.80 6.28
C ALA A 9 -0.17 12.63 7.28
N HIS A 10 -0.29 12.94 8.57
CA HIS A 10 -0.48 11.95 9.63
C HIS A 10 -1.83 11.21 9.48
N GLU A 11 -2.93 11.94 9.28
CA GLU A 11 -4.24 11.34 9.02
C GLU A 11 -4.23 10.42 7.81
N LEU A 12 -3.69 10.90 6.68
CA LEU A 12 -3.58 10.10 5.46
C LEU A 12 -2.75 8.83 5.69
N THR A 13 -1.70 8.90 6.50
CA THR A 13 -0.87 7.74 6.88
C THR A 13 -1.68 6.69 7.65
N ARG A 14 -2.54 7.12 8.59
CA ARG A 14 -3.41 6.20 9.34
C ARG A 14 -4.46 5.56 8.45
N THR A 15 -5.10 6.34 7.57
CA THR A 15 -6.08 5.84 6.61
C THR A 15 -5.44 4.86 5.62
N LEU A 16 -4.22 5.14 5.16
CA LEU A 16 -3.47 4.25 4.28
C LEU A 16 -3.20 2.91 4.97
N LEU A 17 -2.79 2.92 6.24
CA LEU A 17 -2.59 1.70 7.01
C LEU A 17 -3.88 0.88 7.11
N ALA A 18 -5.01 1.52 7.39
CA ALA A 18 -6.31 0.85 7.44
C ALA A 18 -6.73 0.28 6.08
N ALA A 19 -6.45 0.98 4.97
CA ALA A 19 -6.72 0.49 3.62
C ALA A 19 -5.87 -0.75 3.29
N LEU A 20 -4.59 -0.76 3.69
CA LEU A 20 -3.73 -1.94 3.56
C LEU A 20 -4.25 -3.12 4.38
N ASP A 21 -4.74 -2.87 5.60
CA ASP A 21 -5.35 -3.91 6.44
C ASP A 21 -6.64 -4.48 5.85
N ALA A 22 -7.41 -3.64 5.14
CA ALA A 22 -8.61 -4.06 4.42
C ALA A 22 -8.33 -4.74 3.07
N GLY A 23 -7.07 -4.74 2.60
CA GLY A 23 -6.69 -5.26 1.28
C GLY A 23 -7.08 -4.35 0.11
N ASP A 24 -7.48 -3.10 0.38
CA ASP A 24 -7.82 -2.11 -0.65
C ASP A 24 -6.56 -1.42 -1.18
N PHE A 25 -5.79 -2.17 -1.98
CA PHE A 25 -4.47 -1.74 -2.43
C PHE A 25 -4.51 -0.56 -3.41
N ALA A 26 -5.59 -0.42 -4.18
CA ALA A 26 -5.75 0.70 -5.10
C ALA A 26 -5.97 2.00 -4.32
N PHE A 27 -6.89 1.99 -3.34
CA PHE A 27 -7.12 3.15 -2.50
C PHE A 27 -5.89 3.49 -1.64
N ALA A 28 -5.17 2.48 -1.13
CA ALA A 28 -3.92 2.69 -0.41
C ALA A 28 -2.86 3.42 -1.27
N ALA A 29 -2.78 3.12 -2.57
CA ALA A 29 -1.89 3.81 -3.50
C ALA A 29 -2.29 5.28 -3.69
N ASP A 30 -3.58 5.55 -3.91
CA ASP A 30 -4.11 6.92 -4.05
C ASP A 30 -3.82 7.77 -2.80
N LEU A 31 -3.92 7.19 -1.61
CA LEU A 31 -3.58 7.87 -0.35
C LEU A 31 -2.08 8.16 -0.24
N ALA A 32 -1.23 7.25 -0.72
CA ALA A 32 0.22 7.45 -0.73
C ALA A 32 0.60 8.64 -1.63
N ASP A 33 -0.01 8.74 -2.81
CA ASP A 33 0.21 9.82 -3.76
C ASP A 33 -0.27 11.17 -3.21
N GLN A 34 -1.44 11.21 -2.58
CA GLN A 34 -1.97 12.41 -1.92
C GLN A 34 -1.08 12.88 -0.75
N ARG A 35 -0.50 11.94 0.00
CA ARG A 35 0.35 12.24 1.16
C ARG A 35 1.73 12.77 0.76
N SER A 36 2.29 12.26 -0.34
CA SER A 36 3.66 12.58 -0.79
C SER A 36 3.98 14.08 -0.84
N PRO A 37 3.19 14.96 -1.50
CA PRO A 37 3.49 16.38 -1.56
C PRO A 37 3.44 17.08 -0.19
N LEU A 38 2.58 16.62 0.74
CA LEU A 38 2.50 17.17 2.09
C LEU A 38 3.80 16.92 2.85
N LEU A 39 4.33 15.70 2.76
CA LEU A 39 5.61 15.34 3.39
C LEU A 39 6.81 16.05 2.73
N MET A 40 6.77 16.26 1.40
CA MET A 40 7.83 16.97 0.68
C MET A 40 7.81 18.48 0.94
N SER A 41 6.67 19.03 1.38
CA SER A 41 6.51 20.43 1.75
C SER A 41 6.97 20.77 3.17
N LEU A 42 7.40 19.78 3.97
CA LEU A 42 7.79 20.00 5.36
C LEU A 42 9.08 20.81 5.45
N GLU A 43 9.02 21.90 6.21
CA GLU A 43 10.18 22.74 6.50
C GLU A 43 11.06 22.14 7.61
N ARG A 44 12.32 22.58 7.70
CA ARG A 44 13.25 22.11 8.72
C ARG A 44 12.82 22.51 10.13
N GLU A 45 12.27 23.70 10.26
CA GLU A 45 11.76 24.24 11.52
C GLU A 45 10.37 23.68 11.77
N GLN A 46 10.23 22.94 12.85
CA GLN A 46 8.99 22.28 13.26
C GLN A 46 8.77 22.54 14.74
N THR A 47 7.50 22.61 15.15
CA THR A 47 7.16 22.65 16.57
C THR A 47 7.39 21.27 17.19
N ASP A 48 7.54 21.20 18.52
CA ASP A 48 7.68 19.91 19.22
C ASP A 48 6.49 18.97 18.97
N ALA A 49 5.29 19.53 18.82
CA ALA A 49 4.08 18.78 18.49
C ALA A 49 4.14 18.20 17.07
N ASP A 50 4.58 18.98 16.08
CA ASP A 50 4.74 18.51 14.71
C ASP A 50 5.82 17.43 14.61
N LEU A 51 6.93 17.58 15.36
CA LEU A 51 7.98 16.57 15.44
C LEU A 51 7.47 15.25 16.04
N ALA A 52 6.55 15.30 17.00
CA ALA A 52 5.92 14.10 17.55
C ALA A 52 5.11 13.36 16.47
N LEU A 53 4.27 14.08 15.73
CA LEU A 53 3.49 13.52 14.62
C LEU A 53 4.39 12.94 13.51
N ILE A 54 5.47 13.64 13.15
CA ILE A 54 6.43 13.16 12.16
C ILE A 54 7.06 11.83 12.60
N ARG A 55 7.40 11.68 13.88
CA ARG A 55 7.92 10.41 14.42
C ARG A 55 6.89 9.27 14.30
N GLU A 56 5.62 9.56 14.57
CA GLU A 56 4.54 8.59 14.37
C GLU A 56 4.39 8.19 12.90
N ILE A 57 4.46 9.15 11.97
CA ILE A 57 4.45 8.87 10.51
C ILE A 57 5.61 7.95 10.13
N ILE A 58 6.82 8.20 10.62
CA ILE A 58 8.00 7.38 10.33
C ILE A 58 7.80 5.94 10.85
N ALA A 59 7.28 5.77 12.07
CA ALA A 59 6.99 4.45 12.62
C ALA A 59 5.93 3.69 11.80
N MET A 60 4.86 4.37 11.40
CA MET A 60 3.83 3.78 10.53
C MET A 60 4.39 3.42 9.16
N ASN A 61 5.29 4.22 8.58
CA ASN A 61 5.90 3.93 7.28
C ASN A 61 6.67 2.61 7.27
N ALA A 62 7.37 2.26 8.35
CA ALA A 62 8.01 0.95 8.45
C ALA A 62 6.99 -0.21 8.35
N THR A 63 5.84 -0.05 9.01
CA THR A 63 4.74 -1.03 8.96
C THR A 63 4.10 -1.09 7.56
N ILE A 64 3.89 0.07 6.93
CA ILE A 64 3.36 0.19 5.57
C ILE A 64 4.25 -0.54 4.56
N MET A 65 5.56 -0.35 4.63
CA MET A 65 6.51 -0.98 3.71
C MET A 65 6.49 -2.52 3.85
N ASN A 66 6.39 -3.03 5.08
CA ASN A 66 6.26 -4.47 5.32
C ASN A 66 4.96 -5.01 4.70
N LYS A 67 3.82 -4.39 5.03
CA LYS A 67 2.50 -4.79 4.50
C LYS A 67 2.43 -4.74 2.98
N ALA A 68 2.97 -3.68 2.37
CA ALA A 68 3.02 -3.54 0.92
C ALA A 68 3.88 -4.64 0.26
N SER A 69 5.00 -5.02 0.88
CA SER A 69 5.81 -6.15 0.41
C SER A 69 5.03 -7.46 0.47
N THR A 70 4.40 -7.76 1.61
CA THR A 70 3.58 -8.97 1.78
C THR A 70 2.43 -9.01 0.77
N ALA A 71 1.74 -7.88 0.55
CA ALA A 71 0.67 -7.79 -0.42
C ALA A 71 1.15 -8.05 -1.85
N ARG A 72 2.29 -7.46 -2.25
CA ARG A 72 2.89 -7.71 -3.57
C ARG A 72 3.22 -9.18 -3.78
N ASP A 73 3.82 -9.81 -2.77
CA ASP A 73 4.21 -11.23 -2.86
C ASP A 73 2.96 -12.12 -2.97
N ALA A 74 1.90 -11.85 -2.19
CA ALA A 74 0.62 -12.56 -2.30
C ALA A 74 -0.05 -12.40 -3.67
N VAL A 75 -0.02 -11.19 -4.26
CA VAL A 75 -0.56 -10.95 -5.61
C VAL A 75 0.22 -11.74 -6.67
N ALA A 76 1.55 -11.82 -6.54
CA ALA A 76 2.38 -12.60 -7.46
C ALA A 76 2.07 -14.10 -7.38
N ASP A 77 1.92 -14.64 -6.17
CA ASP A 77 1.57 -16.03 -5.93
C ASP A 77 0.21 -16.38 -6.55
N HIS A 78 -0.83 -15.58 -6.26
CA HIS A 78 -2.17 -15.78 -6.83
C HIS A 78 -2.19 -15.71 -8.35
N HIS A 79 -1.40 -14.81 -8.95
CA HIS A 79 -1.26 -14.74 -10.40
C HIS A 79 -0.63 -16.02 -10.97
N GLY A 80 0.41 -16.54 -10.31
CA GLY A 80 1.04 -17.81 -10.66
C GLY A 80 0.05 -18.98 -10.63
N GLU A 81 -0.71 -19.11 -9.54
CA GLU A 81 -1.74 -20.15 -9.38
C GLU A 81 -2.83 -20.04 -10.46
N ALA A 82 -3.31 -18.83 -10.74
CA ALA A 82 -4.31 -18.60 -11.77
C ALA A 82 -3.81 -19.05 -13.16
N ARG A 83 -2.56 -18.74 -13.51
CA ARG A 83 -1.95 -19.20 -14.77
C ARG A 83 -1.84 -20.71 -14.85
N GLN A 84 -1.45 -21.38 -13.76
CA GLN A 84 -1.38 -22.83 -13.70
C GLN A 84 -2.76 -23.47 -13.92
N ARG A 85 -3.80 -22.93 -13.27
CA ARG A 85 -5.18 -23.40 -13.43
C ARG A 85 -5.70 -23.25 -14.86
N VAL A 86 -5.41 -22.11 -15.50
CA VAL A 86 -5.76 -21.88 -16.92
C VAL A 86 -5.05 -22.88 -17.82
N SER A 87 -3.76 -23.12 -17.60
CA SER A 87 -2.99 -24.09 -18.39
C SER A 87 -3.53 -25.52 -18.24
N ALA A 88 -3.85 -25.94 -17.01
CA ALA A 88 -4.44 -27.25 -16.75
C ALA A 88 -5.81 -27.39 -17.46
N ALA A 89 -6.68 -26.39 -17.36
CA ALA A 89 -7.97 -26.39 -18.05
C ALA A 89 -7.83 -26.51 -19.57
N GLN A 90 -6.86 -25.81 -20.18
CA GLN A 90 -6.57 -25.93 -21.61
C GLN A 90 -6.12 -27.33 -22.00
N GLN A 91 -5.25 -27.96 -21.21
CA GLN A 91 -4.80 -29.34 -21.45
C GLN A 91 -5.95 -30.34 -21.37
N TYR A 92 -6.84 -30.18 -20.38
CA TYR A 92 -8.04 -31.02 -20.26
C TYR A 92 -8.97 -30.89 -21.47
N LEU A 93 -9.23 -29.66 -21.94
CA LEU A 93 -10.06 -29.42 -23.11
C LEU A 93 -9.43 -30.05 -24.38
N ALA A 94 -8.13 -29.87 -24.58
CA ALA A 94 -7.42 -30.44 -25.73
C ALA A 94 -7.48 -31.98 -25.73
N ALA A 95 -7.28 -32.62 -24.57
CA ALA A 95 -7.38 -34.07 -24.44
C ALA A 95 -8.82 -34.59 -24.68
N GLY A 96 -9.84 -33.81 -24.32
CA GLY A 96 -11.24 -34.14 -24.59
C GLY A 96 -11.63 -34.03 -26.07
N GLN A 97 -10.99 -33.14 -26.83
CA GLN A 97 -11.23 -32.97 -28.28
C GLN A 97 -10.52 -34.00 -29.16
N MET A 98 -9.59 -34.78 -28.60
CA MET A 98 -8.87 -35.87 -29.29
C MET A 98 -9.56 -37.24 -29.18
N ARG A 99 -10.76 -37.30 -28.58
CA ARG A 99 -11.62 -38.48 -28.48
C ARG A 99 -12.81 -38.36 -29.41
#